data_AF-A0A9Q7XJ50-F1
#
_entry.id   AF-A0A9Q7XJ50-F1
#
_cell.length_a   1.000
_cell.length_b   1.000
_cell.length_c   1.000
_cell.angle_alpha   90.00
_cell.angle_beta   90.00
_cell.angle_gamma   90.00
#
_symmetry.space_group_name_H-M   'P 1'
#
loop_
_entity.id
_entity.type
_entity.pdbx_description
1 polymer ?
#
loop_
_entity_poly.entity_id
_entity_poly.type
_entity_poly.pdbx_seq_one_letter_code
_entity_poly.pdbx_strand_id
1 'polypeptide(L)'
;MVNISPRKRVAKAQLQTDRDQKEHEIQEALCAVQKGQFKDLKAAAEHHDVPYNTLWDHSKGRKSRTAASQHLQAIPPEAEELLVQHIQKQAHYGFPVTPQNLRQLAEQLLRQRTDNNDATLGPNWVSAFKQRHPELRS
;
A
#
# COMPACT_ATOMS: atom_id res chain seq x y z
N MET A 1 23.17 8.59 5.86
CA MET A 1 22.31 7.73 5.00
C MET A 1 22.76 6.29 5.18
N VAL A 2 21.89 5.38 5.60
CA VAL A 2 22.29 3.98 5.84
C VAL A 2 22.32 3.26 4.49
N ASN A 3 23.51 2.95 3.96
CA ASN A 3 23.67 2.33 2.65
C ASN A 3 23.30 0.84 2.74
N ILE A 4 22.09 0.49 2.33
CA ILE A 4 21.60 -0.90 2.34
C ILE A 4 22.16 -1.61 1.12
N SER A 5 22.93 -2.70 1.35
CA SER A 5 23.47 -3.55 0.29
C SER A 5 22.40 -3.95 -0.75
N PRO A 6 22.73 -3.96 -2.06
CA PRO A 6 21.79 -4.33 -3.12
C PRO A 6 21.05 -5.64 -2.85
N ARG A 7 21.75 -6.65 -2.31
CA ARG A 7 21.17 -7.95 -1.94
C ARG A 7 20.03 -7.81 -0.91
N LYS A 8 20.21 -6.96 0.09
CA LYS A 8 19.18 -6.71 1.12
C LYS A 8 17.96 -5.98 0.55
N ARG A 9 18.15 -5.13 -0.47
CA ARG A 9 17.03 -4.45 -1.16
C ARG A 9 16.19 -5.45 -1.96
N VAL A 10 16.83 -6.32 -2.73
CA VAL A 10 16.16 -7.36 -3.52
C VAL A 10 15.38 -8.32 -2.62
N ALA A 11 15.99 -8.80 -1.54
CA ALA A 11 15.31 -9.68 -0.58
C ALA A 11 14.06 -9.03 0.04
N LYS A 12 14.12 -7.73 0.38
CA LYS A 12 12.95 -7.01 0.89
C LYS A 12 11.85 -6.84 -0.17
N ALA A 13 12.21 -6.62 -1.42
CA ALA A 13 11.24 -6.52 -2.51
C ALA A 13 10.53 -7.86 -2.73
N GLN A 14 11.28 -8.97 -2.78
CA GLN A 14 10.69 -10.31 -2.90
C GLN A 14 9.71 -10.62 -1.77
N LEU A 15 10.11 -10.38 -0.52
CA LEU A 15 9.25 -10.58 0.64
C LEU A 15 7.98 -9.72 0.60
N GLN A 16 8.01 -8.56 -0.06
CA GLN A 16 6.83 -7.72 -0.23
C GLN A 16 5.91 -8.32 -1.30
N THR A 17 6.45 -8.70 -2.46
CA THR A 17 5.70 -9.36 -3.53
C THR A 17 5.04 -10.65 -3.04
N ASP A 18 5.75 -11.49 -2.30
CA ASP A 18 5.20 -12.73 -1.74
C ASP A 18 4.03 -12.47 -0.77
N ARG A 19 4.07 -11.34 -0.04
CA ARG A 19 2.98 -10.94 0.86
C ARG A 19 1.78 -10.40 0.10
N ASP A 20 2.02 -9.59 -0.91
CA ASP A 20 0.97 -9.00 -1.74
C ASP A 20 0.24 -10.10 -2.54
N GLN A 21 0.98 -11.10 -3.02
CA GLN A 21 0.43 -12.29 -3.67
C GLN A 21 -0.46 -13.10 -2.72
N LYS A 22 0.01 -13.39 -1.50
CA LYS A 22 -0.80 -14.11 -0.50
C LYS A 22 -2.06 -13.34 -0.10
N GLU A 23 -1.95 -12.03 0.07
CA GLU A 23 -3.13 -11.20 0.36
C GLU A 23 -4.12 -11.24 -0.80
N HIS A 24 -3.64 -11.21 -2.04
CA HIS A 24 -4.48 -11.34 -3.24
C HIS A 24 -5.25 -12.66 -3.25
N GLU A 25 -4.57 -13.80 -3.00
CA GLU A 25 -5.18 -15.13 -2.93
C GLU A 25 -6.26 -15.21 -1.83
N ILE A 26 -6.01 -14.62 -0.66
CA ILE A 26 -6.99 -14.56 0.44
C ILE A 26 -8.24 -13.76 0.01
N GLN A 27 -8.05 -12.60 -0.61
CA GLN A 27 -9.17 -11.75 -1.04
C GLN A 27 -9.96 -12.40 -2.18
N GLU A 28 -9.29 -13.07 -3.11
CA GLU A 28 -9.93 -13.82 -4.19
C GLU A 28 -10.79 -14.96 -3.63
N ALA A 29 -10.24 -15.75 -2.69
CA ALA A 29 -10.97 -16.83 -2.03
C ALA A 29 -12.21 -16.33 -1.28
N LEU A 30 -12.11 -15.20 -0.55
CA LEU A 30 -13.28 -14.59 0.11
C LEU A 30 -14.32 -14.12 -0.90
N CYS A 31 -13.88 -13.48 -1.99
CA CYS A 31 -14.78 -13.01 -3.04
C CYS A 31 -15.50 -14.17 -3.71
N ALA A 32 -14.82 -15.28 -3.96
CA ALA A 32 -15.39 -16.49 -4.56
C ALA A 32 -16.45 -17.13 -3.65
N VAL A 33 -16.21 -17.17 -2.34
CA VAL A 33 -17.21 -17.62 -1.35
C VAL A 33 -18.42 -16.68 -1.35
N GLN A 34 -18.22 -15.36 -1.36
CA GLN A 34 -19.32 -14.39 -1.41
C GLN A 34 -20.15 -14.49 -2.69
N LYS A 35 -19.51 -14.82 -3.82
CA LYS A 35 -20.17 -15.09 -5.11
C LYS A 35 -20.88 -16.44 -5.18
N GLY A 36 -20.77 -17.28 -4.14
CA GLY A 36 -21.36 -18.61 -4.09
C GLY A 36 -20.66 -19.63 -4.99
N GLN A 37 -19.41 -19.38 -5.40
CA GLN A 37 -18.64 -20.31 -6.25
C GLN A 37 -18.20 -21.56 -5.50
N PHE A 38 -18.11 -21.46 -4.16
CA PHE A 38 -17.78 -22.57 -3.28
C PHE A 38 -18.89 -22.80 -2.26
N LYS A 39 -19.13 -24.06 -1.94
CA LYS A 39 -20.12 -24.47 -0.94
C LYS A 39 -19.77 -23.99 0.47
N ASP A 40 -18.48 -24.07 0.81
CA ASP A 40 -17.96 -23.81 2.16
C ASP A 40 -16.62 -23.07 2.09
N LEU A 41 -16.28 -22.34 3.16
CA LEU A 41 -14.98 -21.67 3.34
C LEU A 41 -13.79 -22.64 3.17
N LYS A 42 -13.96 -23.90 3.59
CA LYS A 42 -12.90 -24.91 3.47
C LYS A 42 -12.59 -25.27 2.02
N ALA A 43 -13.61 -25.38 1.16
CA ALA A 43 -13.42 -25.68 -0.25
C ALA A 43 -12.72 -24.52 -0.98
N ALA A 44 -13.05 -23.28 -0.63
CA ALA A 44 -12.36 -22.10 -1.15
C ALA A 44 -10.89 -22.03 -0.68
N ALA A 45 -10.64 -22.33 0.60
CA ALA A 45 -9.29 -22.38 1.16
C ALA A 45 -8.40 -23.41 0.42
N GLU A 46 -8.92 -24.62 0.17
CA GLU A 46 -8.22 -25.67 -0.57
C GLU A 46 -7.98 -25.29 -2.04
N HIS A 47 -8.96 -24.66 -2.70
CA HIS A 47 -8.83 -24.25 -4.10
C HIS A 47 -7.80 -23.13 -4.31
N HIS A 48 -7.72 -22.16 -3.40
CA HIS A 48 -6.81 -21.02 -3.49
C HIS A 48 -5.48 -21.22 -2.74
N ASP A 49 -5.20 -22.44 -2.24
CA ASP A 49 -3.99 -22.78 -1.46
C ASP A 49 -3.77 -21.87 -0.23
N VAL A 50 -4.87 -21.41 0.39
CA VAL A 50 -4.85 -20.56 1.58
C VAL A 50 -5.19 -21.41 2.82
N PRO A 51 -4.44 -21.32 3.93
CA PRO A 51 -4.82 -22.01 5.16
C PRO A 51 -6.22 -21.62 5.64
N TYR A 52 -7.05 -22.61 5.97
CA TYR A 52 -8.43 -22.39 6.39
C TYR A 52 -8.57 -21.37 7.52
N ASN A 53 -7.73 -21.45 8.57
CA ASN A 53 -7.79 -20.52 9.70
C ASN A 53 -7.50 -19.08 9.27
N THR A 54 -6.62 -18.86 8.30
CA THR A 54 -6.35 -17.54 7.73
C THR A 54 -7.58 -16.99 7.01
N LEU A 55 -8.21 -17.81 6.18
CA LEU A 55 -9.43 -17.40 5.47
C LEU A 55 -10.60 -17.14 6.43
N TRP A 56 -10.73 -17.98 7.46
CA TRP A 56 -11.73 -17.82 8.52
C TRP A 56 -11.53 -16.52 9.30
N ASP A 57 -10.30 -16.22 9.74
CA ASP A 57 -9.96 -14.97 10.43
C ASP A 57 -10.32 -13.74 9.58
N HIS A 58 -9.98 -13.75 8.29
CA HIS A 58 -10.31 -12.64 7.40
C HIS A 58 -11.84 -12.54 7.17
N SER A 59 -12.54 -13.67 7.08
CA SER A 59 -14.02 -13.68 7.03
C SER A 59 -14.67 -13.05 8.27
N LYS A 60 -13.99 -13.12 9.42
CA LYS A 60 -14.38 -12.47 10.69
C LYS A 60 -13.97 -11.00 10.79
N GLY A 61 -13.40 -10.42 9.73
CA GLY A 61 -13.04 -9.01 9.67
C GLY A 61 -11.60 -8.70 10.09
N ARG A 62 -10.72 -9.72 10.18
CA ARG A 62 -9.28 -9.47 10.36
C ARG A 62 -8.75 -8.68 9.18
N LYS A 63 -8.20 -7.50 9.46
CA LYS A 63 -7.62 -6.63 8.44
C LYS A 63 -6.27 -7.18 7.98
N SER A 64 -5.97 -7.00 6.69
CA SER A 64 -4.63 -7.23 6.17
C SER A 64 -3.61 -6.36 6.87
N ARG A 65 -2.34 -6.77 6.84
CA ARG A 65 -1.25 -5.96 7.43
C ARG A 65 -1.21 -4.55 6.83
N THR A 66 -1.42 -4.44 5.52
CA THR A 66 -1.42 -3.15 4.80
C THR A 66 -2.59 -2.28 5.26
N ALA A 67 -3.81 -2.84 5.31
CA ALA A 67 -4.99 -2.11 5.77
C ALA A 67 -4.87 -1.69 7.25
N ALA A 68 -4.33 -2.58 8.10
CA ALA A 68 -4.03 -2.25 9.47
C ALA A 68 -2.96 -1.15 9.60
N SER A 69 -2.04 -1.00 8.64
CA SER A 69 -1.04 0.07 8.67
C SER A 69 -1.55 1.42 8.15
N GLN A 70 -2.66 1.45 7.40
CA GLN A 70 -3.16 2.68 6.77
C GLN A 70 -3.54 3.76 7.80
N HIS A 71 -4.16 3.38 8.92
CA HIS A 71 -4.56 4.34 9.96
C HIS A 71 -3.39 5.00 10.71
N LEU A 72 -2.18 4.42 10.62
CA LEU A 72 -0.96 4.96 11.23
C LEU A 72 -0.19 5.89 10.29
N GLN A 73 -0.63 6.03 9.03
CA GLN A 73 0.04 6.91 8.07
C GLN A 73 -0.22 8.37 8.42
N ALA A 74 0.83 9.20 8.31
CA ALA A 74 0.71 10.65 8.52
C ALA A 74 -0.26 11.31 7.52
N ILE A 75 -0.32 10.77 6.30
CA ILE A 75 -1.26 11.15 5.25
C ILE A 75 -2.07 9.89 4.94
N PRO A 76 -3.41 9.90 5.03
CA PRO A 76 -4.21 8.72 4.74
C PRO A 76 -4.25 8.41 3.25
N PRO A 77 -4.61 7.18 2.87
CA PRO A 77 -4.67 6.74 1.47
C PRO A 77 -5.48 7.67 0.56
N GLU A 78 -6.65 8.13 1.01
CA GLU A 78 -7.51 9.05 0.25
C GLU A 78 -6.80 10.35 -0.16
N ALA A 79 -5.96 10.88 0.74
CA ALA A 79 -5.20 12.08 0.46
C ALA A 79 -3.91 11.79 -0.32
N GLU A 80 -3.33 10.60 -0.16
CA GLU A 80 -2.23 10.13 -1.02
C GLU A 80 -2.69 10.00 -2.48
N GLU A 81 -3.92 9.54 -2.75
CA GLU A 81 -4.49 9.45 -4.11
C GLU A 81 -4.53 10.80 -4.82
N LEU A 82 -4.86 11.89 -4.12
CA LEU A 82 -4.83 13.24 -4.69
C LEU A 82 -3.41 13.64 -5.12
N LEU A 83 -2.39 13.25 -4.34
CA LEU A 83 -0.99 13.48 -4.70
C LEU A 83 -0.61 12.66 -5.94
N VAL A 84 -1.03 11.39 -6.01
CA VAL A 84 -0.79 10.53 -7.18
C VAL A 84 -1.40 11.14 -8.45
N GLN A 85 -2.67 11.54 -8.39
CA GLN A 85 -3.35 12.20 -9.51
C GLN A 85 -2.66 13.49 -9.93
N HIS A 86 -2.20 14.29 -8.97
CA HIS A 86 -1.43 15.51 -9.26
C HIS A 86 -0.13 15.18 -10.00
N ILE A 87 0.65 14.20 -9.52
CA ILE A 87 1.91 13.78 -10.14
C ILE A 87 1.67 13.28 -11.57
N GLN A 88 0.64 12.47 -11.79
CA GLN A 88 0.29 11.95 -13.11
C GLN A 88 -0.11 13.07 -14.07
N LYS A 89 -0.91 14.05 -13.63
CA LYS A 89 -1.27 15.22 -14.44
C LYS A 89 -0.04 16.05 -14.80
N GLN A 90 0.84 16.30 -13.84
CA GLN A 90 2.07 17.05 -14.06
C GLN A 90 3.00 16.33 -15.07
N ALA A 91 3.15 15.01 -14.92
CA ALA A 91 3.89 14.20 -15.88
C ALA A 91 3.27 14.24 -17.29
N HIS A 92 1.93 14.19 -17.40
CA HIS A 92 1.22 14.32 -18.67
C HIS A 92 1.47 15.67 -19.35
N TYR A 93 1.57 16.76 -18.59
CA TYR A 93 1.93 18.09 -19.10
C TYR A 93 3.42 18.27 -19.40
N GLY A 94 4.24 17.24 -19.25
CA GLY A 94 5.68 17.29 -19.50
C GLY A 94 6.51 17.86 -18.33
N PHE A 95 5.92 18.00 -17.14
CA PHE A 95 6.57 18.52 -15.95
C PHE A 95 6.63 17.45 -14.85
N PRO A 96 7.56 16.47 -14.91
CA PRO A 96 7.64 15.44 -13.89
C PRO A 96 7.94 16.04 -12.50
N VAL A 97 7.17 15.63 -11.48
CA VAL A 97 7.34 16.10 -10.11
C VAL A 97 8.61 15.50 -9.50
N THR A 98 9.53 16.35 -9.07
CA THR A 98 10.77 15.91 -8.39
C THR A 98 10.46 15.34 -7.00
N PRO A 99 11.31 14.45 -6.46
CA PRO A 99 11.15 13.92 -5.09
C PRO A 99 11.07 15.01 -4.01
N GLN A 100 11.76 16.14 -4.23
CA GLN A 100 11.75 17.29 -3.33
C GLN A 100 10.41 18.03 -3.39
N ASN A 101 9.91 18.31 -4.60
CA ASN A 101 8.62 18.96 -4.79
C ASN A 101 7.48 18.10 -4.22
N LEU A 102 7.54 16.78 -4.44
CA LEU A 102 6.60 15.82 -3.86
C LEU A 102 6.56 15.91 -2.33
N ARG A 103 7.74 16.00 -1.69
CA ARG A 103 7.81 16.16 -0.24
C ARG A 103 7.18 17.47 0.23
N GLN A 104 7.46 18.57 -0.45
CA GLN A 104 6.89 19.88 -0.11
C GLN A 104 5.36 19.87 -0.20
N LEU A 105 4.81 19.33 -1.29
CA LEU A 105 3.35 19.18 -1.46
C LEU A 105 2.73 18.32 -0.36
N ALA A 106 3.38 17.21 -0.02
CA ALA A 106 2.91 16.31 1.03
C ALA A 106 2.98 16.96 2.42
N GLU A 107 4.03 17.72 2.74
CA GLU A 107 4.15 18.47 3.99
C GLU A 107 3.11 19.61 4.07
N GLN A 108 2.83 20.30 2.97
CA GLN A 108 1.76 21.30 2.91
C GLN A 108 0.39 20.67 3.22
N LEU A 109 0.09 19.53 2.60
CA LEU A 109 -1.15 18.79 2.85
C LEU A 109 -1.22 18.29 4.30
N LEU A 110 -0.11 17.81 4.85
CA LEU A 110 -0.03 17.40 6.26
C LEU A 110 -0.36 18.56 7.20
N ARG A 111 0.25 19.74 7.00
CA ARG A 111 0.04 20.94 7.83
C ARG A 111 -1.40 21.43 7.77
N GLN A 112 -2.01 21.41 6.58
CA GLN A 112 -3.42 21.75 6.40
C GLN A 112 -4.36 20.78 7.12
N ARG A 113 -3.96 19.52 7.28
CA ARG A 113 -4.79 18.49 7.92
C ARG A 113 -4.66 18.48 9.44
N THR A 114 -3.46 18.74 9.96
CA THR A 114 -3.16 18.69 11.39
C THR A 114 -3.29 20.05 12.08
N ASP A 115 -3.62 21.10 11.32
CA ASP A 115 -3.58 22.50 11.75
C ASP A 115 -2.26 22.88 12.45
N ASN A 116 -1.17 22.22 12.05
CA ASN A 116 0.15 22.36 12.66
C ASN A 116 1.17 22.69 11.58
N ASN A 117 1.64 23.94 11.58
CA ASN A 117 2.62 24.44 10.61
C ASN A 117 4.02 23.81 10.75
N ASP A 118 4.34 23.24 11.92
CA ASP A 118 5.62 22.57 12.18
C ASP A 118 5.58 21.08 11.85
N ALA A 119 4.44 20.58 11.36
CA ALA A 119 4.33 19.19 10.93
C ALA A 119 5.27 18.91 9.76
N THR A 120 6.12 17.89 9.94
CA THR A 120 7.11 17.46 8.96
C THR A 120 7.03 15.96 8.75
N LEU A 121 7.36 15.52 7.53
CA LEU A 121 7.34 14.10 7.19
C LEU A 121 8.66 13.43 7.56
N GLY A 122 8.63 12.13 7.84
CA GLY A 122 9.88 11.37 8.05
C GLY A 122 10.80 11.42 6.81
N PRO A 123 12.13 11.24 6.97
CA PRO A 123 13.09 11.29 5.86
C PRO A 123 12.82 10.22 4.80
N ASN A 124 12.24 9.08 5.20
CA ASN A 124 11.94 7.96 4.30
C ASN A 124 10.55 8.04 3.65
N TRP A 125 9.76 9.09 3.93
CA TRP A 125 8.36 9.15 3.50
C TRP A 125 8.23 9.08 1.98
N VAL A 126 9.04 9.82 1.22
CA VAL A 126 9.02 9.81 -0.25
C VAL A 126 9.35 8.43 -0.82
N SER A 127 10.33 7.73 -0.22
CA SER A 127 10.67 6.37 -0.64
C SER A 127 9.53 5.39 -0.34
N ALA A 128 8.85 5.56 0.78
CA ALA A 128 7.72 4.72 1.17
C ALA A 128 6.48 5.00 0.29
N PHE A 129 6.22 6.26 -0.05
CA PHE A 129 5.17 6.67 -0.99
C PHE A 129 5.39 6.02 -2.37
N LYS A 130 6.60 6.10 -2.93
CA LYS A 130 6.97 5.40 -4.17
C LYS A 130 6.95 3.87 -4.07
N GLN A 131 6.92 3.30 -2.86
CA GLN A 131 6.73 1.86 -2.66
C GLN A 131 5.26 1.47 -2.65
N ARG A 132 4.39 2.34 -2.12
CA ARG A 132 2.93 2.15 -2.12
C ARG A 132 2.30 2.37 -3.50
N HIS A 133 2.90 3.24 -4.31
CA HIS A 133 2.41 3.62 -5.64
C HIS A 133 3.37 3.15 -6.75
N PRO A 134 3.40 1.85 -7.08
CA PRO A 134 4.25 1.32 -8.15
C PRO A 134 3.95 1.95 -9.52
N GLU A 135 2.73 2.44 -9.76
CA GLU A 135 2.31 3.15 -10.97
C GLU A 135 3.15 4.41 -11.27
N LEU A 136 3.77 5.00 -10.24
CA LEU A 136 4.62 6.19 -10.36
C LEU A 136 6.11 5.87 -10.61
N ARG A 137 6.48 4.59 -10.76
CA ARG A 137 7.87 4.18 -11.01
C ARG A 137 8.25 4.13 -12.48
N SER A 138 7.30 4.38 -13.38
CA SER A 138 7.47 4.36 -14.83
C SER A 138 8.37 5.47 -15.35
#